data_AF-A0A967TJ68-F1
#
_entry.id   AF-A0A967TJ68-F1
#
_cell.length_a   1.000
_cell.length_b   1.000
_cell.length_c   1.000
_cell.angle_alpha   90.00
_cell.angle_beta   90.00
_cell.angle_gamma   90.00
#
_symmetry.space_group_name_H-M   'P 1'
#
loop_
_entity.id
_entity.type
_entity.pdbx_description
1 polymer ?
#
loop_
_entity_poly.entity_id
_entity_poly.type
_entity_poly.pdbx_seq_one_letter_code
_entity_poly.pdbx_strand_id
1 'polypeptide(L)'
;MTLREIDFPAKDVPLRKDVDELGTLVGEMLREQEGETFYRLVEETRRAAIRRRQGEEGAAVELNERVCGLTPAEAGELTRAFSAYFQVVNLAEQVHRVRRRRDYLGTEGEVQPGSLRA
;
A
#
# COMPACT_ATOMS: atom_id res chain seq x y z
N MET A 1 3.98 4.17 17.14
CA MET A 1 5.21 3.44 16.79
C MET A 1 5.48 3.69 15.32
N THR A 2 6.33 4.68 15.04
CA THR A 2 6.69 5.16 13.71
C THR A 2 7.54 4.11 12.99
N LEU A 3 6.96 3.45 11.99
CA LEU A 3 7.74 2.77 10.95
C LEU A 3 8.74 3.80 10.41
N ARG A 4 10.04 3.43 10.31
CA ARG A 4 11.13 4.26 9.77
C ARG A 4 10.59 5.19 8.69
N GLU A 5 10.83 6.50 8.85
CA GLU A 5 10.60 7.49 7.80
C GLU A 5 11.39 7.04 6.57
N ILE A 6 10.70 6.39 5.64
CA ILE A 6 11.16 6.30 4.26
C ILE A 6 11.16 7.75 3.80
N ASP A 7 12.33 8.29 3.47
CA ASP A 7 12.46 9.64 2.92
C ASP A 7 11.77 9.64 1.55
N PHE A 8 10.54 10.13 1.52
CA PHE A 8 9.75 10.21 0.31
C PHE A 8 10.00 11.57 -0.33
N PRO A 9 10.32 11.62 -1.63
CA PRO A 9 10.34 12.87 -2.37
C PRO A 9 9.05 13.66 -2.12
N ALA A 10 9.13 14.98 -1.94
CA ALA A 10 7.96 15.83 -1.65
C ALA A 10 6.79 15.63 -2.64
N LYS A 11 7.10 15.28 -3.89
CA LYS A 11 6.14 14.94 -4.95
C LYS A 11 5.26 13.71 -4.63
N ASP A 12 5.70 12.80 -3.76
CA ASP A 12 5.02 11.54 -3.43
C ASP A 12 4.19 11.65 -2.14
N VAL A 13 4.23 12.80 -1.43
CA VAL A 13 3.40 13.06 -0.24
C VAL A 13 1.90 12.89 -0.52
N PRO A 14 1.33 13.39 -1.65
CA PRO A 14 -0.08 13.16 -1.96
C PRO A 14 -0.42 11.69 -2.19
N LEU A 15 0.48 10.92 -2.81
CA LEU A 15 0.30 9.49 -3.02
C LEU A 15 0.24 8.74 -1.68
N ARG A 16 1.14 9.06 -0.77
CA ARG A 16 1.14 8.45 0.57
C ARG A 16 -0.18 8.70 1.29
N LYS A 17 -0.69 9.94 1.26
CA LYS A 17 -1.98 10.27 1.87
C LYS A 17 -3.11 9.44 1.27
N ASP A 18 -3.18 9.34 -0.06
CA ASP A 18 -4.19 8.51 -0.73
C ASP A 18 -4.08 7.02 -0.31
N VAL A 19 -2.86 6.48 -0.21
CA VAL A 19 -2.62 5.10 0.24
C VAL A 19 -3.03 4.88 1.70
N ASP A 20 -2.71 5.83 2.59
CA ASP A 20 -3.06 5.75 4.02
C ASP A 20 -4.59 5.81 4.21
N GLU A 21 -5.29 6.70 3.50
CA GLU A 21 -6.75 6.82 3.54
C GLU A 21 -7.44 5.56 3.01
N LEU A 22 -7.06 5.10 1.81
CA LEU A 22 -7.67 3.91 1.22
C LEU A 22 -7.30 2.63 1.99
N GLY A 23 -6.10 2.55 2.54
CA GLY A 23 -5.69 1.44 3.42
C GLY A 23 -6.53 1.39 4.71
N THR A 24 -6.90 2.55 5.25
CA THR A 24 -7.82 2.64 6.40
C THR A 24 -9.20 2.07 6.04
N LEU A 25 -9.75 2.44 4.88
CA LEU A 25 -11.03 1.92 4.39
C LEU A 25 -11.01 0.41 4.17
N VAL A 26 -9.92 -0.15 3.62
CA VAL A 26 -9.76 -1.62 3.51
C VAL A 26 -9.76 -2.26 4.89
N GLY A 27 -9.06 -1.67 5.85
CA GLY A 27 -9.03 -2.16 7.23
C GLY A 27 -10.40 -2.14 7.91
N GLU A 28 -11.19 -1.08 7.70
CA GLU A 28 -12.58 -0.98 8.18
C GLU A 28 -13.45 -2.05 7.53
N MET A 29 -13.39 -2.20 6.21
CA MET A 29 -14.13 -3.24 5.48
C MET A 29 -13.79 -4.66 5.98
N LEU A 30 -12.51 -4.96 6.23
CA LEU A 30 -12.11 -6.25 6.77
C LEU A 30 -12.68 -6.51 8.18
N ARG A 31 -12.74 -5.48 9.04
CA ARG A 31 -13.37 -5.60 10.36
C ARG A 31 -14.86 -5.85 10.26
N GLU A 32 -15.55 -5.18 9.33
CA GLU A 32 -16.99 -5.33 9.14
C GLU A 32 -17.38 -6.69 8.57
N GLN A 33 -16.62 -7.20 7.60
CA GLN A 33 -16.97 -8.43 6.87
C GLN A 33 -16.48 -9.70 7.56
N GLU A 34 -15.25 -9.67 8.11
CA GLU A 34 -14.55 -10.87 8.61
C GLU A 34 -14.25 -10.79 10.12
N GLY A 35 -14.51 -9.63 10.74
CA GLY A 35 -14.36 -9.41 12.17
C GLY A 35 -12.95 -9.01 12.62
N GLU A 36 -12.84 -8.59 13.89
CA GLU A 36 -11.60 -8.06 14.47
C GLU A 36 -10.47 -9.10 14.57
N THR A 37 -10.80 -10.38 14.77
CA THR A 37 -9.79 -11.45 14.84
C THR A 37 -9.07 -11.62 13.51
N PHE A 38 -9.82 -11.67 12.40
CA PHE A 38 -9.23 -11.78 11.08
C PHE A 38 -8.44 -10.51 10.71
N TYR A 39 -9.00 -9.34 10.99
CA TYR A 39 -8.28 -8.08 10.78
C TYR A 39 -6.91 -8.04 11.52
N ARG A 40 -6.86 -8.49 12.78
CA ARG A 40 -5.59 -8.57 13.53
C ARG A 40 -4.61 -9.54 12.89
N LEU A 41 -5.06 -10.71 12.44
CA LEU A 41 -4.21 -11.67 11.72
C LEU A 41 -3.56 -11.02 10.49
N VAL A 42 -4.35 -10.30 9.69
CA VAL A 42 -3.86 -9.59 8.49
C VAL A 42 -2.83 -8.52 8.88
N GLU A 43 -3.15 -7.68 9.86
CA GLU A 43 -2.26 -6.58 10.28
C GLU A 43 -0.96 -7.09 10.91
N GLU A 44 -1.02 -8.13 11.73
CA GLU A 44 0.16 -8.70 12.36
C GLU A 44 1.06 -9.39 11.32
N THR A 45 0.47 -10.10 10.37
CA THR A 45 1.21 -10.70 9.23
C THR A 45 1.85 -9.61 8.38
N ARG A 46 1.13 -8.52 8.08
CA ARG A 46 1.65 -7.37 7.32
C ARG A 46 2.85 -6.74 8.04
N ARG A 47 2.75 -6.53 9.35
CA ARG A 47 3.84 -5.97 10.17
C ARG A 47 5.06 -6.89 10.18
N ALA A 48 4.88 -8.19 10.37
CA ALA A 48 5.97 -9.16 10.32
C ALA A 48 6.67 -9.18 8.95
N ALA A 49 5.89 -9.10 7.85
CA ALA A 49 6.44 -9.02 6.50
C ALA A 49 7.27 -7.74 6.28
N ILE A 50 6.81 -6.59 6.80
CA ILE A 50 7.55 -5.33 6.74
C ILE A 50 8.84 -5.41 7.55
N ARG A 51 8.80 -5.93 8.78
CA ARG A 51 9.99 -6.13 9.63
C ARG A 51 11.02 -7.03 8.94
N ARG A 52 10.57 -8.14 8.36
CA ARG A 52 11.42 -9.03 7.55
C ARG A 52 12.08 -8.29 6.39
N ARG A 53 11.32 -7.48 5.64
CA ARG A 53 11.86 -6.67 4.54
C ARG A 53 12.90 -5.66 5.02
N GLN A 54 12.78 -5.16 6.24
CA GLN A 54 13.73 -4.24 6.87
C GLN A 54 14.97 -4.94 7.42
N GLY A 55 15.07 -6.27 7.33
CA GLY A 55 16.20 -7.04 7.83
C GLY A 55 16.23 -7.16 9.36
N GLU A 56 15.08 -6.99 10.03
CA GLU A 56 15.01 -7.17 11.48
C GLU A 56 15.26 -8.63 11.85
N GLU A 57 16.12 -8.84 12.85
CA GLU A 57 16.47 -10.16 13.35
C GLU A 57 15.24 -10.88 13.90
N GLY A 58 15.08 -12.17 13.58
CA GLY A 58 13.91 -12.96 14.01
C GLY A 58 12.62 -12.72 13.21
N ALA A 59 12.47 -11.62 12.47
CA ALA A 59 11.22 -11.32 11.75
C ALA A 59 10.89 -12.32 10.63
N ALA A 60 11.90 -12.98 10.05
CA ALA A 60 11.70 -14.03 9.07
C ALA A 60 11.07 -15.29 9.68
N VAL A 61 11.44 -15.63 10.93
CA VAL A 61 10.88 -16.75 11.69
C VAL A 61 9.46 -16.41 12.13
N GLU A 62 9.24 -15.21 12.68
CA GLU A 62 7.92 -14.74 13.10
C GLU A 62 6.91 -14.78 11.94
N LEU A 63 7.30 -14.29 10.75
CA LEU A 63 6.43 -14.34 9.58
C LEU A 63 6.12 -15.78 9.17
N ASN A 64 7.11 -16.69 9.26
CA ASN A 64 6.93 -18.09 8.90
C ASN A 64 5.93 -18.77 9.85
N GLU A 65 6.09 -18.59 11.16
CA GLU A 65 5.18 -19.15 12.18
C GLU A 65 3.73 -18.70 11.97
N ARG A 66 3.54 -17.42 11.64
CA ARG A 66 2.21 -16.85 11.37
C ARG A 66 1.52 -17.44 10.15
N VAL A 67 2.28 -17.76 9.09
CA VAL A 67 1.71 -18.25 7.83
C VAL A 67 1.59 -19.78 7.83
N CYS A 68 2.56 -20.49 8.40
CA CYS A 68 2.56 -21.96 8.45
C CYS A 68 1.51 -22.53 9.41
N GLY A 69 1.02 -21.75 10.37
CA GLY A 69 -0.06 -22.15 11.27
C GLY A 69 -1.47 -22.11 10.66
N LEU A 70 -1.64 -21.60 9.44
CA LEU A 70 -2.94 -21.37 8.84
C LEU A 70 -3.50 -22.62 8.15
N THR A 71 -4.81 -22.82 8.29
CA THR A 71 -5.55 -23.73 7.43
C THR A 71 -5.60 -23.22 5.99
N PRO A 72 -5.87 -24.08 4.99
CA PRO A 72 -6.02 -23.64 3.60
C PRO A 72 -7.11 -22.57 3.41
N ALA A 73 -8.18 -22.61 4.20
CA ALA A 73 -9.26 -21.63 4.16
C ALA A 73 -8.78 -20.25 4.64
N GLU A 74 -8.14 -20.19 5.81
CA GLU A 74 -7.58 -18.96 6.39
C GLU A 74 -6.48 -18.38 5.49
N ALA A 75 -5.63 -19.23 4.91
CA ALA A 75 -4.63 -18.80 3.94
C ALA A 75 -5.27 -18.17 2.69
N GLY A 76 -6.41 -18.72 2.23
CA GLY A 76 -7.20 -18.17 1.14
C GLY A 76 -7.80 -16.80 1.47
N GLU A 77 -8.37 -16.65 2.68
CA GLU A 77 -8.89 -15.37 3.18
C GLU A 77 -7.78 -14.33 3.29
N LEU A 78 -6.65 -14.69 3.91
CA LEU A 78 -5.49 -13.82 4.05
C LEU A 78 -4.96 -13.35 2.69
N THR A 79 -4.92 -14.25 1.70
CA THR A 79 -4.53 -13.93 0.32
C THR A 79 -5.48 -12.91 -0.31
N ARG A 80 -6.80 -13.06 -0.10
CA ARG A 80 -7.80 -12.10 -0.62
C ARG A 80 -7.65 -10.74 0.05
N ALA A 81 -7.43 -10.70 1.36
CA ALA A 81 -7.21 -9.46 2.11
C ALA A 81 -6.00 -8.69 1.58
N PHE A 82 -4.84 -9.35 1.45
CA PHE A 82 -3.65 -8.71 0.87
C PHE A 82 -3.86 -8.27 -0.59
N SER A 83 -4.60 -9.06 -1.37
CA SER A 83 -4.95 -8.69 -2.74
C SER A 83 -5.75 -7.38 -2.79
N ALA A 84 -6.73 -7.20 -1.90
CA ALA A 84 -7.50 -5.97 -1.79
C ALA A 84 -6.61 -4.77 -1.43
N TYR A 85 -5.70 -4.93 -0.45
CA TYR A 85 -4.73 -3.89 -0.10
C TYR A 85 -3.85 -3.49 -1.29
N PHE A 86 -3.31 -4.47 -2.03
CA PHE A 86 -2.46 -4.18 -3.19
C PHE A 86 -3.22 -3.53 -4.35
N GLN A 87 -4.46 -3.92 -4.59
CA GLN A 87 -5.32 -3.28 -5.59
C GLN A 87 -5.53 -1.80 -5.28
N VAL A 88 -5.76 -1.47 -4.02
CA VAL A 88 -5.91 -0.10 -3.55
C VAL A 88 -4.63 0.72 -3.72
N VAL A 89 -3.47 0.17 -3.36
CA VAL A 89 -2.17 0.84 -3.58
C VAL A 89 -1.96 1.11 -5.07
N ASN A 90 -2.21 0.10 -5.92
CA ASN A 90 -2.09 0.25 -7.37
C ASN A 90 -3.05 1.31 -7.94
N LEU A 91 -4.26 1.44 -7.39
CA LEU A 91 -5.21 2.47 -7.80
C LEU A 91 -4.71 3.87 -7.39
N ALA A 92 -4.24 4.03 -6.15
CA ALA A 92 -3.68 5.29 -5.67
C ALA A 92 -2.50 5.74 -6.54
N GLU A 93 -1.59 4.83 -6.88
CA GLU A 93 -0.47 5.10 -7.77
C GLU A 93 -0.91 5.53 -9.17
N GLN A 94 -1.93 4.87 -9.74
CA GLN A 94 -2.48 5.23 -11.05
C GLN A 94 -3.11 6.62 -11.04
N VAL A 95 -3.93 6.93 -10.03
CA VAL A 95 -4.55 8.26 -9.88
C VAL A 95 -3.47 9.33 -9.70
N HIS A 96 -2.47 9.07 -8.85
CA HIS A 96 -1.35 9.98 -8.65
C HIS A 96 -0.58 10.24 -9.94
N ARG A 97 -0.31 9.20 -10.73
CA ARG A 97 0.34 9.31 -12.05
C ARG A 97 -0.45 10.21 -13.01
N VAL A 98 -1.78 10.10 -13.01
CA VAL A 98 -2.66 10.96 -13.82
C VAL A 98 -2.63 12.41 -13.32
N ARG A 99 -2.70 12.63 -12.00
CA ARG A 99 -2.59 13.98 -11.39
C ARG A 99 -1.28 14.65 -11.80
N ARG A 100 -0.15 13.95 -11.60
CA ARG A 100 1.20 14.42 -11.99
C ARG A 100 1.29 14.76 -13.47
N ARG A 101 0.76 13.91 -14.36
CA ARG A 101 0.75 14.19 -15.81
C ARG A 101 -0.03 15.45 -16.15
N ARG A 102 -1.17 15.69 -15.50
CA ARG A 102 -1.97 16.91 -15.69
C ARG A 102 -1.23 18.15 -15.19
N ASP A 103 -0.59 18.06 -14.03
CA ASP A 103 0.20 19.17 -13.50
C ASP A 103 1.33 19.54 -14.47
N TYR A 104 2.07 18.57 -15.01
CA TYR A 104 3.09 18.83 -16.04
C TYR A 104 2.53 19.54 -17.27
N LEU A 105 1.41 19.06 -17.83
CA LEU A 105 0.77 19.65 -19.01
C LEU A 105 0.17 21.04 -18.74
N GLY A 106 -0.28 21.32 -17.51
CA GLY A 106 -0.83 22.62 -17.13
C GLY A 106 0.24 23.65 -16.74
N THR A 107 1.42 23.18 -16.31
CA THR A 107 2.57 24.06 -15.98
C THR A 107 3.34 24.45 -17.25
N GLU A 108 3.32 23.62 -18.30
CA GLU A 108 3.83 23.94 -19.65
C GLU A 108 2.84 24.80 -20.48
N GLY A 109 2.33 25.87 -19.87
CA GLY A 109 1.73 26.99 -20.61
C GLY A 109 2.73 27.72 -21.52
N GLU A 110 4.02 27.41 -21.43
CA GLU A 110 5.00 27.73 -22.46
C GLU A 110 5.16 26.54 -23.41
N VAL A 111 4.74 26.74 -24.66
CA VAL A 111 4.91 25.81 -25.77
C VAL A 111 6.38 25.38 -25.82
N GLN A 112 6.67 24.09 -25.63
CA GLN A 112 8.03 23.57 -25.79
C GLN A 112 8.57 23.94 -27.18
N PRO A 113 9.75 24.59 -27.28
CA PRO A 113 10.36 24.92 -28.56
C PRO A 113 10.54 23.64 -29.40
N GLY A 114 9.83 23.55 -30.53
CA GLY A 114 9.88 22.39 -31.45
C GLY A 114 8.66 21.47 -31.45
N SER A 115 7.59 21.78 -30.72
CA SER A 115 6.34 21.00 -30.82
C SER A 115 5.60 21.26 -32.15
N LEU A 116 4.75 20.33 -32.60
CA LEU A 116 3.93 20.47 -33.83
C LEU A 116 2.87 21.59 -33.78
N ARG A 117 2.82 22.37 -32.69
CA ARG A 117 2.04 23.61 -32.56
C ARG A 117 2.93 24.87 -32.62
N ALA A 118 4.24 24.73 -32.87
CA ALA A 118 5.16 25.82 -33.18
C ALA A 118 5.13 26.16 -34.67
#